data_AF-D3E1D7-F1
#
_entry.id   AF-D3E1D7-F1
#
_cell.length_a   1.000
_cell.length_b   1.000
_cell.length_c   1.000
_cell.angle_alpha   90.00
_cell.angle_beta   90.00
_cell.angle_gamma   90.00
#
_symmetry.space_group_name_H-M   'P 1'
#
loop_
_entity.id
_entity.type
_entity.pdbx_description
1 polymer ?
#
loop_
_entity_poly.entity_id
_entity_poly.type
_entity_poly.pdbx_seq_one_letter_code
_entity_poly.pdbx_strand_id
1 'polypeptide(L)'
;MVKCSKCGSENKSEAKFCHSCGAKLDIKDPYNLDGKSREYGSTTGKSAGSASAYYDHSANSGGSSSDSTGGIDNFRNMSNFKKIIFACCAVFIVLFILSLAAQALGFDMEPYSENKTAYHNYSSLDLDDDGALCLEELEIEYSNISSSKMSDIFKKSDKNRNHLIRGAEYDMLNYYVNEHFKDLEKKKNEKTSSSSSSSSSSSGSSSYKSPFTTSGSSDDGAETCPFCGSEAVYESGNSYKCAECGRTISNPDDLDLNYDEGYY
;
A
#
# COMPACT_ATOMS: atom_id res chain seq x y z
N MET A 1 -2.44 33.95 6.13
CA MET A 1 -3.43 33.97 7.22
C MET A 1 -4.83 33.87 6.62
N VAL A 2 -5.69 33.01 7.15
CA VAL A 2 -7.10 32.87 6.71
C VAL A 2 -8.03 33.08 7.90
N LYS A 3 -9.18 33.73 7.69
CA LYS A 3 -10.17 33.97 8.73
C LYS A 3 -11.26 32.91 8.70
N CYS A 4 -11.64 32.40 9.86
CA CYS A 4 -12.72 31.43 9.97
C CYS A 4 -14.07 32.11 9.66
N SER A 5 -14.81 31.57 8.71
CA SER A 5 -16.15 32.04 8.34
C SER A 5 -17.19 31.88 9.46
N LYS A 6 -16.95 30.97 10.42
CA LYS A 6 -17.89 30.68 11.52
C LYS A 6 -17.67 31.55 12.76
N CYS A 7 -16.42 31.80 13.16
CA CYS A 7 -16.11 32.49 14.42
C CYS A 7 -15.20 33.73 14.27
N GLY A 8 -14.67 34.00 13.06
CA GLY A 8 -13.82 35.16 12.80
C GLY A 8 -12.35 35.05 13.24
N SER A 9 -11.95 33.96 13.91
CA SER A 9 -10.56 33.76 14.36
C SER A 9 -9.58 33.67 13.18
N GLU A 10 -8.39 34.23 13.36
CA GLU A 10 -7.29 34.17 12.39
C GLU A 10 -6.52 32.84 12.54
N ASN A 11 -6.27 32.18 11.41
CA ASN A 11 -5.60 30.88 11.34
C ASN A 11 -4.43 30.94 10.33
N LYS A 12 -3.49 30.01 10.47
CA LYS A 12 -2.43 29.77 9.47
C LYS A 12 -3.06 29.43 8.12
N SER A 13 -2.44 29.83 7.01
CA SER A 13 -2.95 29.59 5.65
C SER A 13 -3.09 28.11 5.29
N GLU A 14 -2.33 27.24 5.95
CA GLU A 14 -2.32 25.78 5.73
C GLU A 14 -3.24 25.01 6.70
N ALA A 15 -3.87 25.70 7.66
CA ALA A 15 -4.71 25.03 8.65
C ALA A 15 -6.01 24.51 8.03
N LYS A 16 -6.20 23.18 8.02
CA LYS A 16 -7.44 22.54 7.50
C LYS A 16 -8.68 22.85 8.37
N PHE A 17 -8.48 23.15 9.65
CA PHE A 17 -9.54 23.42 10.62
C PHE A 17 -9.22 24.66 11.46
N CYS A 18 -10.27 25.36 11.90
CA CYS A 18 -10.15 26.52 12.77
C CYS A 18 -9.71 26.11 14.18
N HIS A 19 -8.60 26.67 14.66
CA HIS A 19 -8.06 26.35 15.99
C HIS A 19 -9.02 26.73 17.13
N SER A 20 -9.96 27.66 16.90
CA SER A 20 -10.83 28.19 17.95
C SER A 20 -12.18 27.47 18.03
N CYS A 21 -12.76 27.05 16.91
CA CYS A 21 -14.11 26.45 16.89
C CYS A 21 -14.20 25.11 16.15
N GLY A 22 -13.10 24.60 15.59
CA GLY A 22 -13.06 23.33 14.88
C GLY A 22 -13.74 23.31 13.50
N ALA A 23 -14.28 24.44 13.03
CA ALA A 23 -14.88 24.50 11.69
C ALA A 23 -13.83 24.28 10.60
N LYS A 24 -14.17 23.50 9.57
CA LYS A 24 -13.32 23.31 8.39
C LYS A 24 -13.09 24.66 7.70
N LEU A 25 -11.84 24.93 7.32
CA LEU A 25 -11.47 26.14 6.60
C LEU A 25 -11.46 25.85 5.10
N ASP A 26 -12.19 26.64 4.32
CA ASP A 26 -12.16 26.56 2.86
C ASP A 26 -10.88 27.24 2.35
N ILE A 27 -9.77 26.50 2.38
CA ILE A 27 -8.54 26.94 1.74
C ILE A 27 -8.76 26.75 0.23
N LYS A 28 -8.84 27.85 -0.52
CA LYS A 28 -8.67 27.78 -1.97
C LYS A 28 -7.20 27.48 -2.21
N ASP A 29 -6.91 26.29 -2.75
CA ASP A 29 -5.54 25.89 -3.07
C ASP A 29 -4.87 27.01 -3.88
N PRO A 30 -3.77 27.60 -3.38
CA PRO A 30 -3.12 28.72 -4.05
C PRO A 30 -2.47 28.34 -5.39
N TYR A 31 -2.44 27.04 -5.72
CA TYR A 31 -1.84 26.48 -6.93
C TYR A 31 -2.83 26.24 -8.07
N ASN A 32 -4.11 26.64 -7.94
CA ASN A 32 -5.11 26.49 -8.99
C ASN A 32 -5.42 27.85 -9.63
N LEU A 33 -4.43 28.45 -10.29
CA LEU A 33 -4.54 29.76 -10.97
C LEU A 33 -4.83 29.66 -12.47
N ASP A 34 -4.82 28.46 -13.03
CA ASP A 34 -5.04 28.17 -14.43
C ASP A 34 -6.29 27.31 -14.57
N GLY A 35 -7.43 27.99 -14.67
CA GLY A 35 -8.78 27.42 -14.80
C GLY A 35 -8.99 26.55 -16.03
N LYS A 36 -8.35 25.38 -16.08
CA LYS A 36 -8.72 24.22 -16.89
C LYS A 36 -9.21 23.12 -15.95
N SER A 37 -10.46 23.26 -15.54
CA SER A 37 -11.23 22.16 -14.96
C SER A 37 -11.25 20.99 -15.95
N ARG A 38 -10.45 19.96 -15.68
CA ARG A 38 -10.70 18.63 -16.25
C ARG A 38 -11.86 18.04 -15.47
N GLU A 39 -13.03 17.98 -16.12
CA GLU A 39 -14.15 17.15 -15.68
C GLU A 39 -13.65 15.72 -15.50
N TYR A 40 -13.44 15.31 -14.25
CA TYR A 40 -13.29 13.90 -13.91
C TYR A 40 -14.69 13.33 -13.73
N GLY A 41 -15.17 12.65 -14.77
CA GLY A 41 -16.50 12.07 -14.84
C GLY A 41 -16.76 11.07 -13.72
N SER A 42 -17.58 11.49 -12.75
CA SER A 42 -18.23 10.60 -11.78
C SER A 42 -19.50 10.05 -12.43
N THR A 43 -19.42 8.84 -12.99
CA THR A 43 -20.59 8.14 -13.53
C THR A 43 -21.47 7.61 -12.40
N THR A 44 -22.45 8.41 -11.99
CA THR A 44 -23.64 7.90 -11.29
C THR A 44 -24.74 7.63 -12.33
N GLY A 45 -25.01 6.35 -12.56
CA GLY A 45 -26.07 5.90 -13.46
C GLY A 45 -27.46 6.25 -12.91
N LYS A 46 -28.10 7.22 -13.54
CA LYS A 46 -29.56 7.41 -13.53
C LYS A 46 -30.03 7.56 -14.98
N SER A 47 -30.49 6.45 -15.56
CA SER A 47 -31.14 6.42 -16.87
C SER A 47 -32.65 6.64 -16.70
N ALA A 48 -33.15 7.73 -17.27
CA ALA A 48 -34.57 7.95 -17.52
C ALA A 48 -34.77 8.52 -18.94
N GLY A 49 -35.49 7.77 -19.79
CA GLY A 49 -36.19 8.21 -21.01
C GLY A 49 -35.34 8.79 -22.16
N SER A 50 -35.71 8.76 -23.43
CA SER A 50 -36.88 8.25 -24.16
C SER A 50 -36.70 8.69 -25.62
N ALA A 51 -36.86 7.79 -26.59
CA ALA A 51 -37.31 8.08 -27.97
C ALA A 51 -37.65 6.73 -28.62
N SER A 52 -38.93 6.37 -28.73
CA SER A 52 -39.80 6.67 -29.87
C SER A 52 -39.38 5.92 -31.14
N ALA A 53 -39.96 4.75 -31.34
CA ALA A 53 -40.21 4.18 -32.66
C ALA A 53 -41.49 3.35 -32.60
N TYR A 54 -42.53 4.00 -33.12
CA TYR A 54 -43.78 3.50 -33.67
C TYR A 54 -43.70 2.06 -34.24
N TYR A 55 -44.57 1.16 -33.79
CA TYR A 55 -45.32 0.23 -34.64
C TYR A 55 -46.60 -0.23 -33.92
N ASP A 56 -47.70 -0.02 -34.62
CA ASP A 56 -49.05 -0.46 -34.36
C ASP A 56 -49.21 -1.94 -34.76
N HIS A 57 -49.89 -2.74 -33.95
CA HIS A 57 -51.07 -3.51 -34.38
C HIS A 57 -51.56 -4.53 -33.34
N SER A 58 -52.88 -4.47 -33.17
CA SER A 58 -53.81 -5.60 -32.99
C SER A 58 -54.10 -6.08 -31.58
N ALA A 59 -55.24 -5.58 -31.12
CA ALA A 59 -56.13 -6.16 -30.14
C ALA A 59 -56.33 -7.68 -30.33
N ASN A 60 -56.29 -8.42 -29.22
CA ASN A 60 -57.14 -9.59 -29.06
C ASN A 60 -57.68 -9.64 -27.63
N SER A 61 -58.94 -9.25 -27.53
CA SER A 61 -59.81 -9.36 -26.36
C SER A 61 -60.48 -10.74 -26.33
N GLY A 62 -60.32 -11.47 -25.24
CA GLY A 62 -61.12 -12.66 -24.89
C GLY A 62 -60.53 -13.25 -23.62
N GLY A 63 -61.20 -13.12 -22.47
CA GLY A 63 -61.94 -14.23 -21.87
C GLY A 63 -60.95 -15.21 -21.23
N SER A 64 -60.96 -15.51 -19.93
CA SER A 64 -62.13 -15.83 -19.13
C SER A 64 -61.74 -15.91 -17.67
N SER A 65 -62.68 -15.50 -16.83
CA SER A 65 -62.83 -15.87 -15.44
C SER A 65 -62.84 -17.38 -15.27
N SER A 66 -62.04 -17.90 -14.34
CA SER A 66 -62.35 -19.14 -13.64
C SER A 66 -61.62 -19.19 -12.30
N ASP A 67 -62.42 -19.24 -11.25
CA ASP A 67 -62.11 -19.66 -9.90
C ASP A 67 -61.08 -20.79 -9.83
N SER A 68 -60.17 -20.71 -8.87
CA SER A 68 -59.43 -21.86 -8.34
C SER A 68 -58.95 -21.59 -6.92
N THR A 69 -59.91 -21.53 -6.00
CA THR A 69 -59.68 -22.01 -4.62
C THR A 69 -59.41 -23.51 -4.69
N GLY A 70 -58.14 -23.91 -4.71
CA GLY A 70 -57.78 -25.34 -4.69
C GLY A 70 -56.28 -25.55 -4.63
N GLY A 71 -55.79 -26.14 -3.54
CA GLY A 71 -54.44 -26.69 -3.52
C GLY A 71 -53.63 -26.50 -2.24
N ILE A 72 -54.25 -26.47 -1.06
CA ILE A 72 -53.55 -26.61 0.24
C ILE A 72 -53.19 -28.09 0.51
N ASP A 73 -52.79 -28.85 -0.52
CA ASP A 73 -52.52 -30.30 -0.40
C ASP A 73 -51.04 -30.68 -0.50
N ASN A 74 -50.13 -29.72 -0.67
CA ASN A 74 -48.69 -29.99 -0.70
C ASN A 74 -48.03 -30.24 0.68
N PHE A 75 -48.80 -30.31 1.76
CA PHE A 75 -48.28 -30.57 3.12
C PHE A 75 -48.02 -32.06 3.43
N ARG A 76 -48.25 -32.98 2.50
CA ARG A 76 -48.16 -34.43 2.77
C ARG A 76 -46.77 -35.06 2.68
N ASN A 77 -45.72 -34.30 2.35
CA ASN A 77 -44.34 -34.81 2.26
C ASN A 77 -43.43 -34.36 3.43
N MET A 78 -44.01 -34.17 4.63
CA MET A 78 -43.27 -33.85 5.86
C MET A 78 -42.32 -34.95 6.35
N SER A 79 -42.39 -36.17 5.80
CA SER A 79 -41.51 -37.28 6.19
C SER A 79 -40.08 -37.09 5.70
N ASN A 80 -39.88 -36.48 4.52
CA ASN A 80 -38.56 -36.19 3.98
C ASN A 80 -37.97 -34.90 4.59
N PHE A 81 -38.81 -33.92 4.92
CA PHE A 81 -38.36 -32.68 5.58
C PHE A 81 -37.78 -32.95 6.97
N LYS A 82 -38.41 -33.83 7.76
CA LYS A 82 -37.86 -34.26 9.07
C LYS A 82 -36.50 -34.97 8.94
N LYS A 83 -36.29 -35.75 7.87
CA LYS A 83 -35.00 -36.41 7.60
C LYS A 83 -33.91 -35.39 7.25
N ILE A 84 -34.23 -34.37 6.45
CA ILE A 84 -33.29 -33.30 6.09
C ILE A 84 -32.90 -32.49 7.34
N ILE A 85 -33.86 -32.09 8.16
CA ILE A 85 -33.57 -31.38 9.42
C ILE A 85 -32.70 -32.23 10.33
N PHE A 86 -33.01 -33.52 10.49
CA PHE A 86 -32.23 -34.42 11.32
C PHE A 86 -30.79 -34.57 10.80
N ALA A 87 -30.60 -34.70 9.48
CA ALA A 87 -29.29 -34.74 8.86
C ALA A 87 -28.49 -33.46 9.09
N CYS A 88 -29.12 -32.28 8.92
CA CYS A 88 -28.46 -31.00 9.21
C CYS A 88 -28.05 -30.90 10.68
N CYS A 89 -28.94 -31.24 11.63
CA CYS A 89 -28.62 -31.24 13.05
C CYS A 89 -27.46 -32.18 13.40
N ALA A 90 -27.42 -33.37 12.79
CA ALA A 90 -26.33 -34.32 12.99
C ALA A 90 -24.97 -33.75 12.53
N VAL A 91 -24.94 -33.08 11.37
CA VAL A 91 -23.71 -32.43 10.86
C VAL A 91 -23.23 -31.33 11.81
N PHE A 92 -24.15 -30.47 12.28
CA PHE A 92 -23.78 -29.41 13.24
C PHE A 92 -23.25 -29.97 14.56
N ILE A 93 -23.86 -31.05 15.08
CA ILE A 93 -23.38 -31.72 16.29
C ILE A 93 -21.98 -32.29 16.09
N VAL A 94 -21.70 -32.93 14.96
CA VAL A 94 -20.36 -33.46 14.65
C VAL A 94 -19.33 -32.34 14.57
N LEU A 95 -19.64 -31.23 13.88
CA LEU A 95 -18.75 -30.06 13.80
C LEU A 95 -18.48 -29.45 15.17
N PHE A 96 -19.51 -29.37 16.02
CA PHE A 96 -19.37 -28.86 17.38
C PHE A 96 -18.47 -29.76 18.25
N ILE A 97 -18.64 -31.08 18.17
CA ILE A 97 -17.79 -32.04 18.89
C ILE A 97 -16.33 -31.95 18.41
N LEU A 98 -16.10 -31.83 17.09
CA LEU A 98 -14.74 -31.64 16.56
C LEU A 98 -14.11 -30.34 17.07
N SER A 99 -14.88 -29.26 17.18
CA SER A 99 -14.40 -28.00 17.76
C SER A 99 -14.03 -28.15 19.24
N LEU A 100 -14.82 -28.86 20.04
CA LEU A 100 -14.50 -29.13 21.45
C LEU A 100 -13.29 -30.04 21.59
N ALA A 101 -13.14 -31.03 20.71
CA ALA A 101 -11.97 -31.91 20.69
C ALA A 101 -10.69 -31.14 20.36
N ALA A 102 -10.74 -30.20 19.40
CA ALA A 102 -9.59 -29.34 19.09
C ALA A 102 -9.16 -28.51 20.31
N GLN A 103 -10.12 -27.92 21.03
CA GLN A 103 -9.84 -27.18 22.27
C GLN A 103 -9.25 -28.07 23.37
N ALA A 104 -9.76 -29.29 23.55
CA ALA A 104 -9.27 -30.24 24.56
C ALA A 104 -7.84 -30.75 24.26
N LEU A 105 -7.45 -30.81 22.98
CA LEU A 105 -6.12 -31.21 22.56
C LEU A 105 -5.08 -30.07 22.65
N GLY A 106 -5.48 -28.89 23.13
CA GLY A 106 -4.56 -27.74 23.21
C GLY A 106 -4.15 -27.22 21.85
N PHE A 107 -4.97 -27.45 20.80
CA PHE A 107 -4.91 -26.59 19.63
C PHE A 107 -5.51 -25.25 20.04
N ASP A 108 -4.68 -24.41 20.66
CA ASP A 108 -4.91 -22.98 20.66
C ASP A 108 -4.88 -22.54 19.19
N MET A 109 -6.05 -22.62 18.55
CA MET A 109 -6.39 -21.71 17.46
C MET A 109 -6.45 -20.34 18.09
N GLU A 110 -5.28 -19.78 18.39
CA GLU A 110 -5.13 -18.36 18.69
C GLU A 110 -5.88 -17.68 17.54
N PRO A 111 -7.00 -16.99 17.83
CA PRO A 111 -7.76 -16.37 16.78
C PRO A 111 -6.77 -15.54 16.01
N TYR A 112 -6.79 -15.67 14.68
CA TYR A 112 -5.95 -14.92 13.76
C TYR A 112 -6.29 -13.43 13.93
N SER A 113 -5.85 -12.83 15.03
CA SER A 113 -5.89 -11.41 15.32
C SER A 113 -4.67 -10.83 14.64
N GLU A 114 -4.63 -10.99 13.32
CA GLU A 114 -3.62 -10.36 12.51
C GLU A 114 -3.69 -8.85 12.76
N ASN A 115 -2.52 -8.31 13.08
CA ASN A 115 -2.11 -6.94 12.79
C ASN A 115 -2.68 -5.77 13.59
N LYS A 116 -3.38 -5.97 14.70
CA LYS A 116 -3.63 -4.80 15.59
C LYS A 116 -2.34 -4.23 16.18
N THR A 117 -1.32 -5.05 16.40
CA THR A 117 0.01 -4.63 16.84
C THR A 117 0.84 -4.00 15.72
N ALA A 118 0.75 -4.51 14.50
CA ALA A 118 1.47 -3.95 13.35
C ALA A 118 1.02 -2.50 13.05
N TYR A 119 -0.28 -2.23 13.12
CA TYR A 119 -0.80 -0.87 12.89
C TYR A 119 -0.35 0.12 13.96
N HIS A 120 -0.27 -0.31 15.23
CA HIS A 120 0.21 0.56 16.30
C HIS A 120 1.68 0.94 16.13
N ASN A 121 2.52 0.01 15.66
CA ASN A 121 3.92 0.28 15.40
C ASN A 121 4.12 1.17 14.15
N TYR A 122 3.24 1.06 13.15
CA TYR A 122 3.26 1.95 11.99
C TYR A 122 3.05 3.41 12.40
N SER A 123 2.00 3.69 13.18
CA SER A 123 1.66 5.05 13.58
C SER A 123 2.69 5.70 14.52
N SER A 124 3.53 4.93 15.19
CA SER A 124 4.66 5.48 15.97
C SER A 124 5.89 5.79 15.13
N LEU A 125 6.00 5.18 13.95
CA LEU A 125 7.10 5.36 13.00
C LEU A 125 6.88 6.55 12.07
N ASP A 126 5.64 6.84 11.75
CA ASP A 126 5.20 7.96 10.90
C ASP A 126 5.26 9.26 11.73
N LEU A 127 6.41 9.95 11.66
CA LEU A 127 6.73 11.08 12.52
C LEU A 127 6.04 12.37 12.06
N ASP A 128 5.72 12.47 10.77
CA ASP A 128 5.04 13.61 10.19
C ASP A 128 3.53 13.41 9.92
N ASP A 129 3.00 12.22 10.22
CA ASP A 129 1.58 11.83 10.08
C ASP A 129 1.08 12.00 8.64
N ASP A 130 1.97 11.76 7.66
CA ASP A 130 1.64 11.82 6.22
C ASP A 130 1.05 10.50 5.68
N GLY A 131 1.04 9.46 6.52
CA GLY A 131 0.52 8.14 6.21
C GLY A 131 1.50 7.29 5.39
N ALA A 132 2.78 7.63 5.36
CA ALA A 132 3.87 6.91 4.72
C ALA A 132 5.11 6.89 5.63
N LEU A 133 6.03 5.96 5.37
CA LEU A 133 7.33 5.94 6.04
C LEU A 133 8.43 6.22 5.02
N CYS A 134 9.20 7.28 5.23
CA CYS A 134 10.43 7.55 4.50
C CYS A 134 11.63 6.78 5.10
N LEU A 135 12.77 6.81 4.42
CA LEU A 135 13.98 6.11 4.88
C LEU A 135 14.51 6.71 6.18
N GLU A 136 14.44 8.03 6.30
CA GLU A 136 14.95 8.82 7.41
C GLU A 136 14.21 8.47 8.72
N GLU A 137 12.88 8.34 8.67
CA GLU A 137 12.07 7.92 9.82
C GLU A 137 12.43 6.51 10.29
N LEU A 138 12.68 5.60 9.35
CA LEU A 138 13.07 4.23 9.65
C LEU A 138 14.48 4.15 10.24
N GLU A 139 15.42 4.98 9.77
CA GLU A 139 16.76 5.06 10.36
C GLU A 139 16.75 5.61 11.79
N ILE A 140 15.82 6.50 12.12
CA ILE A 140 15.65 7.02 13.48
C ILE A 140 15.19 5.91 14.43
N GLU A 141 14.14 5.16 14.08
CA GLU A 141 13.61 4.11 14.96
C GLU A 141 14.57 2.92 15.07
N TYR A 142 15.08 2.46 13.93
CA TYR A 142 15.92 1.26 13.85
C TYR A 142 17.41 1.61 13.90
N SER A 143 17.79 2.47 14.84
CA SER A 143 19.18 2.95 15.05
C SER A 143 20.21 1.84 15.32
N ASN A 144 19.75 0.63 15.64
CA ASN A 144 20.60 -0.55 15.82
C ASN A 144 20.92 -1.29 14.51
N ILE A 145 20.29 -0.93 13.40
CA ILE A 145 20.59 -1.42 12.05
C ILE A 145 21.44 -0.37 11.35
N SER A 146 22.52 -0.78 10.66
CA SER A 146 23.34 0.18 9.93
C SER A 146 22.55 0.82 8.78
N SER A 147 22.77 2.12 8.53
CA SER A 147 22.08 2.87 7.45
C SER A 147 22.14 2.15 6.09
N SER A 148 23.32 1.65 5.68
CA SER A 148 23.45 0.84 4.46
C SER A 148 22.53 -0.38 4.44
N LYS A 149 22.37 -1.07 5.58
CA LYS A 149 21.51 -2.24 5.68
C LYS A 149 20.02 -1.86 5.72
N MET A 150 19.68 -0.74 6.36
CA MET A 150 18.32 -0.21 6.37
C MET A 150 17.89 0.20 4.95
N SER A 151 18.75 0.89 4.21
CA SER A 151 18.52 1.24 2.79
C SER A 151 18.23 -0.01 1.93
N ASP A 152 18.96 -1.10 2.12
CA ASP A 152 18.71 -2.38 1.43
C ASP A 152 17.35 -3.00 1.78
N ILE A 153 16.97 -2.93 3.07
CA ILE A 153 15.68 -3.42 3.56
C ILE A 153 14.54 -2.57 2.99
N PHE A 154 14.71 -1.24 3.00
CA PHE A 154 13.77 -0.29 2.44
C PHE A 154 13.51 -0.58 0.96
N LYS A 155 14.57 -0.66 0.14
CA LYS A 155 14.47 -0.95 -1.30
C LYS A 155 13.78 -2.28 -1.62
N LYS A 156 13.86 -3.27 -0.73
CA LYS A 156 13.17 -4.55 -0.89
C LYS A 156 11.70 -4.48 -0.50
N SER A 157 11.36 -3.57 0.40
CA SER A 157 10.01 -3.40 0.96
C SER A 157 9.18 -2.47 0.10
N ASP A 158 9.81 -1.44 -0.47
CA ASP A 158 9.22 -0.48 -1.41
C ASP A 158 9.02 -1.12 -2.79
N LYS A 159 7.85 -1.74 -2.99
CA LYS A 159 7.55 -2.51 -4.21
C LYS A 159 7.30 -1.60 -5.39
N ASN A 160 6.67 -0.45 -5.13
CA ASN A 160 6.28 0.50 -6.16
C ASN A 160 7.42 1.51 -6.49
N ARG A 161 8.49 1.53 -5.68
CA ARG A 161 9.69 2.38 -5.83
C ARG A 161 9.36 3.87 -5.79
N ASN A 162 8.42 4.27 -4.96
CA ASN A 162 8.06 5.67 -4.76
C ASN A 162 8.82 6.32 -3.58
N HIS A 163 9.79 5.60 -3.00
CA HIS A 163 10.56 6.04 -1.84
C HIS A 163 9.73 6.21 -0.56
N LEU A 164 8.57 5.54 -0.49
CA LEU A 164 7.61 5.65 0.61
C LEU A 164 6.99 4.28 0.93
N ILE A 165 7.11 3.80 2.17
CA ILE A 165 6.46 2.55 2.59
C ILE A 165 5.06 2.85 3.11
N ARG A 166 4.04 2.20 2.54
CA ARG A 166 2.64 2.36 3.00
C ARG A 166 1.95 1.02 3.25
N GLY A 167 1.11 0.96 4.28
CA GLY A 167 0.14 -0.13 4.48
C GLY A 167 0.74 -1.53 4.34
N ALA A 168 0.38 -2.26 3.27
CA ALA A 168 0.85 -3.62 3.02
C ALA A 168 2.37 -3.73 2.73
N GLU A 169 3.04 -2.64 2.35
CA GLU A 169 4.51 -2.62 2.21
C GLU A 169 5.19 -2.62 3.58
N TYR A 170 4.51 -2.12 4.62
CA TYR A 170 5.01 -2.19 5.99
C TYR A 170 5.11 -3.62 6.52
N ASP A 171 4.18 -4.50 6.13
CA ASP A 171 4.26 -5.92 6.50
C ASP A 171 5.54 -6.57 5.94
N MET A 172 5.95 -6.18 4.72
CA MET A 172 7.20 -6.63 4.11
C MET A 172 8.43 -6.04 4.82
N LEU A 173 8.37 -4.76 5.17
CA LEU A 173 9.41 -4.10 5.95
C LEU A 173 9.64 -4.83 7.27
N ASN A 174 8.57 -5.06 8.03
CA ASN A 174 8.62 -5.73 9.31
C ASN A 174 9.16 -7.16 9.18
N TYR A 175 8.79 -7.88 8.10
CA TYR A 175 9.36 -9.19 7.80
C TYR A 175 10.88 -9.13 7.63
N TYR A 176 11.40 -8.23 6.79
CA TYR A 176 12.84 -8.14 6.52
C TYR A 176 13.66 -7.64 7.71
N VAL A 177 13.09 -6.72 8.51
CA VAL A 177 13.70 -6.26 9.77
C VAL A 177 13.82 -7.41 10.77
N ASN A 178 12.76 -8.20 10.96
CA ASN A 178 12.78 -9.33 11.87
C ASN A 178 13.75 -10.44 11.44
N GLU A 179 13.82 -10.75 10.13
CA GLU A 179 14.83 -11.66 9.59
C GLU A 179 16.25 -11.18 9.87
N HIS A 180 16.51 -9.87 9.75
CA HIS A 180 17.81 -9.32 10.09
C HIS A 180 18.18 -9.50 11.58
N PHE A 181 17.23 -9.31 12.50
CA PHE A 181 17.47 -9.55 13.92
C PHE A 181 17.75 -11.01 14.24
N LYS A 182 17.03 -11.96 13.62
CA LYS A 182 17.32 -13.40 13.78
C LYS A 182 18.74 -13.75 13.33
N ASP A 183 19.20 -13.16 12.22
CA ASP A 183 20.57 -13.36 11.73
C ASP A 183 21.62 -12.83 12.72
N LEU A 184 21.37 -11.69 13.36
CA LEU A 184 22.26 -11.12 14.37
C LEU A 184 22.32 -12.00 15.62
N GLU A 185 21.18 -12.51 16.08
CA GLU A 185 21.10 -13.43 17.23
C GLU A 185 21.85 -14.74 16.95
N LYS A 186 21.68 -15.31 15.76
CA LYS A 186 22.40 -16.52 15.35
C LYS A 186 23.92 -16.31 15.41
N LYS A 187 24.42 -15.21 14.85
CA LYS A 187 25.85 -14.85 14.88
C LYS A 187 26.37 -14.65 16.30
N LYS A 188 25.56 -14.07 17.19
CA LYS A 188 25.92 -13.90 18.61
C LYS A 188 26.05 -15.25 19.33
N ASN A 189 25.15 -16.19 19.04
CA ASN A 189 25.18 -17.52 19.62
C ASN A 189 26.37 -18.35 19.13
N GLU A 190 26.71 -18.28 17.84
CA GLU A 190 27.90 -18.95 17.26
C GLU A 190 29.22 -18.42 17.85
N LYS A 191 29.30 -17.12 18.15
CA LYS A 191 30.48 -16.52 18.80
C LYS A 191 30.63 -16.96 20.26
N THR A 192 29.51 -17.22 20.94
CA THR A 192 29.51 -17.63 22.35
C THR A 192 29.92 -19.10 22.48
N SER A 193 29.45 -19.98 21.59
CA SER A 193 29.79 -21.40 21.58
C SER A 193 31.22 -21.71 21.13
N SER A 194 31.89 -20.81 20.40
CA SER A 194 33.27 -20.98 19.95
C SER A 194 34.35 -20.48 20.92
N SER A 195 33.97 -19.79 22.00
CA SER A 195 34.93 -19.25 22.99
C SER A 195 35.45 -20.23 24.04
N SER A 196 35.10 -21.53 23.96
CA SER A 196 35.61 -22.58 24.88
C SER A 196 36.77 -23.43 24.33
N SER A 197 37.36 -23.07 23.18
CA SER A 197 38.58 -23.75 22.69
C SER A 197 39.56 -22.79 21.99
N SER A 198 40.63 -22.46 22.72
CA SER A 198 42.02 -22.21 22.27
C SER A 198 42.28 -21.45 20.95
N SER A 199 42.89 -20.26 21.11
CA SER A 199 44.07 -19.75 20.40
C SER A 199 44.40 -20.32 19.00
N SER A 200 44.36 -19.47 17.97
CA SER A 200 45.53 -19.11 17.14
C SER A 200 45.15 -18.21 15.95
N SER A 201 46.12 -17.37 15.60
CA SER A 201 46.23 -16.33 14.58
C SER A 201 45.82 -16.67 13.14
N SER A 202 45.31 -15.69 12.39
CA SER A 202 46.01 -15.16 11.20
C SER A 202 45.25 -13.99 10.54
N SER A 203 46.04 -12.97 10.21
CA SER A 203 45.70 -11.77 9.46
C SER A 203 45.77 -12.03 7.96
N GLY A 204 44.73 -11.60 7.24
CA GLY A 204 44.66 -11.66 5.77
C GLY A 204 44.11 -10.34 5.21
N SER A 205 45.00 -9.47 4.77
CA SER A 205 44.71 -8.19 4.11
C SER A 205 44.33 -8.44 2.65
N SER A 206 43.13 -8.03 2.20
CA SER A 206 42.77 -8.05 0.78
C SER A 206 42.57 -6.63 0.25
N SER A 207 43.49 -6.20 -0.60
CA SER A 207 43.48 -4.94 -1.34
C SER A 207 42.60 -5.11 -2.57
N TYR A 208 41.48 -4.38 -2.64
CA TYR A 208 40.66 -4.26 -3.85
C TYR A 208 40.99 -2.94 -4.56
N LYS A 209 41.40 -3.06 -5.82
CA LYS A 209 41.56 -1.95 -6.77
C LYS A 209 40.24 -1.73 -7.51
N SER A 210 39.72 -0.51 -7.51
CA SER A 210 38.70 -0.04 -8.47
C SER A 210 39.39 0.52 -9.72
N PRO A 211 38.78 0.38 -10.91
CA PRO A 211 39.18 1.19 -12.05
C PRO A 211 38.03 2.04 -12.61
N PHE A 212 38.45 3.08 -13.34
CA PHE A 212 37.70 3.94 -14.26
C PHE A 212 37.02 5.20 -13.72
N THR A 213 37.81 6.28 -13.74
CA THR A 213 37.35 7.64 -14.01
C THR A 213 37.59 7.95 -15.49
N THR A 214 36.57 8.43 -16.20
CA THR A 214 36.70 9.10 -17.50
C THR A 214 36.20 10.52 -17.33
N SER A 215 37.15 11.44 -17.27
CA SER A 215 36.95 12.88 -17.29
C SER A 215 36.73 13.35 -18.72
N GLY A 216 35.50 13.77 -19.04
CA GLY A 216 35.18 14.54 -20.24
C GLY A 216 34.41 15.78 -19.80
N SER A 217 35.09 16.91 -19.78
CA SER A 217 34.59 18.21 -19.36
C SER A 217 33.70 18.84 -20.44
N SER A 218 32.43 19.06 -20.09
CA SER A 218 31.52 20.04 -20.69
C SER A 218 30.48 20.37 -19.61
N ASP A 219 30.53 21.60 -19.10
CA ASP A 219 29.72 22.11 -17.98
C ASP A 219 28.25 22.36 -18.39
N ASP A 220 27.60 21.36 -18.95
CA ASP A 220 26.16 21.35 -19.21
C ASP A 220 25.58 20.21 -18.37
N GLY A 221 24.76 20.53 -17.36
CA GLY A 221 24.23 19.57 -16.39
C GLY A 221 23.64 18.33 -17.06
N ALA A 222 24.34 17.20 -16.96
CA ALA A 222 23.92 15.96 -17.58
C ALA A 222 22.66 15.43 -16.86
N GLU A 223 21.56 15.32 -17.59
CA GLU A 223 20.32 14.75 -17.06
C GLU A 223 20.50 13.24 -16.86
N THR A 224 20.30 12.78 -15.63
CA THR A 224 20.50 11.37 -15.26
C THR A 224 19.17 10.63 -15.18
N CYS A 225 19.18 9.35 -15.55
CA CYS A 225 18.01 8.49 -15.48
C CYS A 225 17.66 8.21 -14.00
N PRO A 226 16.45 8.58 -13.51
CA PRO A 226 16.07 8.39 -12.11
C PRO A 226 15.99 6.90 -11.71
N PHE A 227 15.93 5.99 -12.69
CA PHE A 227 15.82 4.56 -12.42
C PHE A 227 17.16 3.85 -12.22
N CYS A 228 18.26 4.36 -12.78
CA CYS A 228 19.56 3.68 -12.74
C CYS A 228 20.79 4.60 -12.64
N GLY A 229 20.60 5.93 -12.66
CA GLY A 229 21.67 6.92 -12.51
C GLY A 229 22.58 7.10 -13.71
N SER A 230 22.39 6.35 -14.80
CA SER A 230 23.14 6.57 -16.05
C SER A 230 22.53 7.69 -16.87
N GLU A 231 23.34 8.23 -17.78
CA GLU A 231 22.98 9.38 -18.63
C GLU A 231 21.69 9.11 -19.43
N ALA A 232 20.75 10.04 -19.35
CA ALA A 232 19.50 10.00 -20.12
C ALA A 232 19.74 10.67 -21.48
N VAL A 233 19.37 9.99 -22.58
CA VAL A 233 19.56 10.51 -23.93
C VAL A 233 18.23 11.06 -24.44
N TYR A 234 18.21 12.31 -24.88
CA TYR A 234 17.04 12.92 -25.52
C TYR A 234 16.73 12.22 -26.84
N GLU A 235 15.53 11.64 -26.98
CA GLU A 235 15.12 10.94 -28.21
C GLU A 235 14.32 11.87 -29.15
N SER A 236 13.26 12.54 -28.66
CA SER A 236 12.52 13.65 -29.31
C SER A 236 11.21 13.94 -28.57
N GLY A 237 10.70 15.18 -28.63
CA GLY A 237 9.32 15.47 -28.21
C GLY A 237 9.06 15.35 -26.69
N ASN A 238 9.99 15.86 -25.88
CA ASN A 238 9.98 15.82 -24.41
C ASN A 238 10.08 14.42 -23.79
N SER A 239 10.48 13.41 -24.56
CA SER A 239 10.82 12.10 -24.02
C SER A 239 12.33 11.86 -24.04
N TYR A 240 12.79 11.28 -22.94
CA TYR A 240 14.17 10.84 -22.77
C TYR A 240 14.19 9.33 -22.71
N LYS A 241 15.27 8.72 -23.18
CA LYS A 241 15.48 7.29 -23.05
C LYS A 241 16.82 7.03 -22.42
N CYS A 242 16.81 6.26 -21.35
CA CYS A 242 18.05 5.86 -20.72
C CYS A 242 18.84 4.94 -21.65
N ALA A 243 20.11 5.27 -21.88
CA ALA A 243 21.00 4.50 -22.74
C ALA A 243 21.25 3.07 -22.22
N GLU A 244 21.25 2.88 -20.89
CA GLU A 244 21.51 1.57 -20.29
C GLU A 244 20.25 0.75 -20.06
N CYS A 245 19.25 1.31 -19.36
CA CYS A 245 18.06 0.53 -19.00
C CYS A 245 16.95 0.56 -20.07
N GLY A 246 17.08 1.39 -21.10
CA GLY A 246 16.16 1.48 -22.23
C GLY A 246 14.77 2.05 -21.90
N ARG A 247 14.54 2.51 -20.67
CA ARG A 247 13.26 3.09 -20.24
C ARG A 247 13.08 4.49 -20.82
N THR A 248 11.84 4.77 -21.21
CA THR A 248 11.42 6.10 -21.67
C THR A 248 10.87 6.91 -20.49
N ILE A 249 11.40 8.10 -20.27
CA ILE A 249 10.99 9.08 -19.27
C ILE A 249 10.18 10.14 -20.03
N SER A 250 8.90 10.29 -19.68
CA SER A 250 7.97 11.13 -20.43
C SER A 250 7.81 12.54 -19.84
N ASN A 251 8.38 12.77 -18.65
CA ASN A 251 8.30 14.03 -17.94
C ASN A 251 9.73 14.53 -17.63
N PRO A 252 10.17 15.66 -18.19
CA PRO A 252 11.50 16.20 -17.92
C PRO A 252 11.73 16.54 -16.45
N ASP A 253 10.67 16.83 -15.69
CA ASP A 253 10.77 17.13 -14.25
C ASP A 253 11.15 15.91 -13.40
N ASP A 254 11.05 14.69 -13.96
CA ASP A 254 11.47 13.45 -13.30
C ASP A 254 12.97 13.15 -13.48
N LEU A 255 13.71 14.01 -14.22
CA LEU A 255 15.15 13.91 -14.35
C LEU A 255 15.80 14.69 -13.20
N ASP A 256 16.46 13.98 -12.29
CA ASP A 256 17.25 14.61 -11.25
C ASP A 256 18.41 15.36 -11.90
N LEU A 257 18.37 16.69 -11.78
CA LEU A 257 19.49 17.56 -12.10
C LEU A 257 20.55 17.34 -11.02
N ASN A 258 21.57 16.55 -11.34
CA ASN A 258 22.72 16.37 -10.48
C ASN A 258 23.55 17.66 -10.53
N TYR A 259 23.17 18.67 -9.74
CA TYR A 259 24.04 19.78 -9.43
C TYR A 259 25.14 19.23 -8.53
N ASP A 260 26.31 18.94 -9.11
CA ASP A 260 27.52 18.73 -8.33
C ASP A 260 27.70 19.96 -7.43
N GLU A 261 27.47 19.79 -6.12
CA GLU A 261 27.73 20.80 -5.10
C GLU A 261 29.25 21.03 -5.01
N GLY A 262 29.75 21.82 -5.95
CA GLY A 262 31.08 22.39 -5.92
C GLY A 262 31.18 23.39 -4.79
N TYR A 263 31.87 22.97 -3.73
CA TYR A 263 32.39 23.81 -2.65
C TYR A 263 32.90 25.18 -3.16
N TYR A 264 32.37 26.25 -2.59
CA TYR A 264 33.02 27.56 -2.46
C TYR A 264 33.15 27.94 -0.99
#